data_AF-A0A6D2JNJ6-F1
#
_entry.id   AF-A0A6D2JNJ6-F1
#
_cell.length_a   1.000
_cell.length_b   1.000
_cell.length_c   1.000
_cell.angle_alpha   90.00
_cell.angle_beta   90.00
_cell.angle_gamma   90.00
#
_symmetry.space_group_name_H-M   'P 1'
#
loop_
_entity.id
_entity.type
_entity.pdbx_description
1 polymer ?
#
loop_
_entity_poly.entity_id
_entity_poly.type
_entity_poly.pdbx_seq_one_letter_code
_entity_poly.pdbx_strand_id
1 'polypeptide(L)'
;MWLKDGDLNTKYFHASTKQRRAVNRIVGLHNEGNVWVAGEKEVQKVGVDYFQKLFTSTLPVDFTRVLENVSGCITPTENEILTRGATEMEVREALFMMHPEKAPGPDGMTALFFQRSWHIVKEDILAMVNNFLSTGVLDDRLNMTNICLIPKTD
;
A
#
# COMPACT_ATOMS: atom_id res chain seq x y z
N MET A 1 -15.82 1.04 -32.49
CA MET A 1 -16.54 2.16 -31.85
C MET A 1 -15.82 2.73 -30.60
N TRP A 2 -14.72 2.15 -30.13
CA TRP A 2 -13.83 2.77 -29.12
C TRP A 2 -12.81 3.75 -29.76
N LEU A 3 -12.45 3.49 -31.02
CA LEU A 3 -11.41 4.20 -31.77
C LEU A 3 -11.78 5.62 -32.26
N LYS A 4 -13.03 6.08 -32.10
CA LYS A 4 -13.48 7.41 -32.58
C LYS A 4 -14.00 8.35 -31.50
N ASP A 5 -14.54 7.82 -30.40
CA ASP A 5 -15.29 8.63 -29.43
C ASP A 5 -14.76 8.52 -27.98
N GLY A 6 -13.64 7.82 -27.75
CA GLY A 6 -13.16 7.47 -26.41
C GLY A 6 -12.85 8.66 -25.48
N ASP A 7 -12.63 9.85 -26.05
CA ASP A 7 -12.29 11.09 -25.33
C ASP A 7 -13.42 12.14 -25.36
N LEU A 8 -14.58 11.80 -25.95
CA LEU A 8 -15.73 12.71 -26.01
C LEU A 8 -16.61 12.51 -24.78
N ASN A 9 -16.90 13.60 -24.05
CA ASN A 9 -17.78 13.62 -22.88
C ASN A 9 -19.27 13.46 -23.27
N THR A 10 -19.61 12.33 -23.91
CA THR A 10 -20.94 12.07 -24.45
C THR A 10 -21.93 11.67 -23.34
N LYS A 11 -23.23 11.86 -23.61
CA LYS A 11 -24.30 11.38 -22.72
C LYS A 11 -24.17 9.88 -22.40
N TYR A 12 -23.63 9.09 -23.32
CA TYR A 12 -23.37 7.67 -23.12
C TYR A 12 -22.33 7.41 -22.03
N PHE A 13 -21.17 8.10 -22.06
CA PHE A 13 -20.16 7.94 -21.00
C PHE A 13 -20.66 8.43 -19.65
N HIS A 14 -21.39 9.55 -19.60
CA HIS A 14 -22.05 9.99 -18.37
C HIS A 14 -23.04 8.97 -17.81
N ALA A 15 -23.84 8.33 -18.66
CA ALA A 15 -24.76 7.27 -18.24
C ALA A 15 -24.01 6.04 -17.72
N SER A 16 -22.95 5.60 -18.42
CA SER A 16 -22.08 4.49 -18.01
C SER A 16 -21.40 4.76 -16.66
N THR A 17 -20.86 5.96 -16.44
CA THR A 17 -20.28 6.37 -15.14
C THR A 17 -21.34 6.39 -14.04
N LYS A 18 -22.56 6.89 -14.30
CA LYS A 18 -23.65 6.87 -13.31
C LYS A 18 -24.05 5.44 -12.94
N GLN A 19 -24.17 4.55 -13.92
CA GLN A 19 -24.46 3.14 -13.68
C GLN A 19 -23.35 2.47 -12.86
N ARG A 20 -22.08 2.66 -13.24
CA ARG A 20 -20.94 2.14 -12.46
C ARG A 20 -20.91 2.69 -11.03
N ARG A 21 -21.18 3.98 -10.84
CA ARG A 21 -21.28 4.58 -9.49
C ARG A 21 -22.40 3.95 -8.67
N ALA A 22 -23.54 3.65 -9.29
CA ALA A 22 -24.65 2.99 -8.59
C ALA A 22 -24.30 1.56 -8.19
N VAL A 23 -23.67 0.78 -9.09
CA VAL A 23 -23.25 -0.62 -8.83
C VAL A 23 -22.13 -0.67 -7.79
N ASN A 24 -21.15 0.23 -7.88
CA ASN A 24 -20.01 0.26 -6.97
C ASN A 24 -20.31 1.00 -5.65
N ARG A 25 -21.55 1.45 -5.45
CA ARG A 25 -21.92 2.18 -4.23
C ARG A 25 -22.00 1.22 -3.07
N ILE A 26 -21.16 1.45 -2.07
CA ILE A 26 -21.28 0.79 -0.77
C ILE A 26 -22.41 1.48 -0.02
N VAL A 27 -23.53 0.78 0.14
CA VAL A 27 -24.72 1.28 0.84
C VAL A 27 -24.55 1.21 2.36
N GLY A 28 -23.80 0.21 2.83
CA GLY A 28 -23.53 -0.01 4.24
C GLY A 28 -22.55 -1.16 4.44
N LEU A 29 -22.10 -1.33 5.68
CA LEU A 29 -21.23 -2.42 6.13
C LEU A 29 -21.73 -2.97 7.46
N HIS A 30 -21.37 -4.20 7.79
CA HIS A 30 -21.51 -4.69 9.16
C HIS A 30 -20.29 -4.27 9.98
N ASN A 31 -20.52 -3.74 11.18
CA ASN A 31 -19.44 -3.46 12.13
C ASN A 31 -18.99 -4.73 12.88
N GLU A 32 -18.03 -4.60 13.81
CA GLU A 32 -17.53 -5.75 14.60
C GLU A 32 -18.61 -6.43 15.44
N GLY A 33 -19.65 -5.70 15.85
CA GLY A 33 -20.80 -6.23 16.57
C GLY A 33 -21.85 -6.89 15.66
N ASN A 34 -21.54 -7.10 14.38
CA ASN A 34 -22.45 -7.62 13.37
C ASN A 34 -23.71 -6.77 13.18
N VAL A 35 -23.62 -5.46 13.44
CA VAL A 35 -24.70 -4.49 13.23
C VAL A 35 -24.50 -3.82 11.88
N TRP A 36 -25.56 -3.80 11.06
CA TRP A 36 -25.58 -3.07 9.80
C TRP A 36 -25.54 -1.56 10.05
N VAL A 37 -24.52 -0.89 9.53
CA VAL A 37 -24.40 0.57 9.55
C VAL A 37 -24.46 1.11 8.13
N ALA A 38 -25.18 2.23 7.97
CA ALA A 38 -25.32 2.93 6.70
C ALA A 38 -25.07 4.42 6.93
N GLY A 39 -24.46 5.07 5.95
CA GLY A 39 -23.99 6.45 6.06
C GLY A 39 -22.49 6.55 5.77
N GLU A 40 -22.08 7.63 5.10
CA GLU A 40 -20.72 7.79 4.61
C GLU A 40 -19.68 7.80 5.73
N LYS A 41 -19.96 8.53 6.82
CA LYS A 41 -19.05 8.65 7.97
C LYS A 41 -18.97 7.34 8.76
N GLU A 42 -20.08 6.65 8.92
CA GLU A 42 -20.19 5.40 9.65
C GLU A 42 -19.47 4.28 8.90
N VAL A 43 -19.68 4.18 7.58
CA VAL A 43 -18.97 3.24 6.71
C VAL A 43 -17.47 3.52 6.68
N GLN A 44 -17.08 4.79 6.58
CA GLN A 44 -15.67 5.20 6.66
C GLN A 44 -15.04 4.75 7.99
N LYS A 45 -15.72 5.02 9.11
CA LYS A 45 -15.24 4.64 10.44
C LYS A 45 -15.05 3.13 10.56
N VAL A 46 -16.02 2.34 10.10
CA VAL A 46 -15.89 0.86 10.10
C VAL A 46 -14.67 0.41 9.31
N GLY A 47 -14.43 1.00 8.13
CA GLY A 47 -13.23 0.69 7.33
C GLY A 47 -11.93 1.04 8.04
N VAL A 48 -11.84 2.25 8.62
CA VAL A 48 -10.65 2.70 9.36
C VAL A 48 -10.41 1.83 10.58
N ASP A 49 -11.42 1.63 11.44
CA ASP A 49 -11.31 0.85 12.67
C ASP A 49 -10.87 -0.59 12.36
N TYR A 50 -11.42 -1.21 11.31
CA TYR A 50 -11.04 -2.55 10.88
C TYR A 50 -9.57 -2.64 10.47
N PHE A 51 -9.10 -1.79 9.55
CA PHE A 51 -7.72 -1.85 9.07
C PHE A 51 -6.72 -1.38 10.14
N GLN A 52 -7.09 -0.42 10.97
CA GLN A 52 -6.26 0.00 12.09
C GLN A 52 -6.05 -1.15 13.07
N LYS A 53 -7.11 -1.88 13.44
CA LYS A 53 -6.99 -3.07 14.28
C LYS A 53 -6.18 -4.18 13.61
N LEU A 54 -6.40 -4.43 12.31
CA LEU A 54 -5.70 -5.46 11.55
C LEU A 54 -4.19 -5.22 11.46
N PHE A 55 -3.77 -3.97 11.26
CA PHE A 55 -2.36 -3.60 11.10
C PHE A 55 -1.68 -3.14 12.40
N THR A 56 -2.39 -3.16 13.53
CA THR A 56 -1.79 -2.89 14.85
C THR A 56 -1.27 -4.19 15.46
N SER A 57 0.02 -4.23 15.76
CA SER A 57 0.65 -5.36 16.44
C SER A 57 0.09 -5.54 17.86
N THR A 58 -0.07 -6.79 18.28
CA THR A 58 -0.37 -7.14 19.67
C THR A 58 0.87 -7.08 20.57
N LEU A 59 2.03 -6.70 20.03
CA LEU A 59 3.33 -6.66 20.70
C LEU A 59 3.69 -8.00 21.38
N PRO A 60 3.71 -9.12 20.62
CA PRO A 60 4.16 -10.40 21.17
C PRO A 60 5.62 -10.30 21.61
N VAL A 61 5.92 -10.76 22.83
CA VAL A 61 7.24 -10.63 23.47
C VAL A 61 8.05 -11.93 23.38
N ASP A 62 7.39 -13.07 23.19
CA ASP A 62 8.01 -14.40 23.17
C ASP A 62 7.68 -15.13 21.86
N PHE A 63 8.74 -15.45 21.11
CA PHE A 63 8.67 -16.21 19.87
C PHE A 63 9.35 -17.59 19.99
N THR A 64 9.86 -17.96 21.17
CA THR A 64 10.66 -19.17 21.37
C THR A 64 9.94 -20.41 20.86
N ARG A 65 8.66 -20.59 21.23
CA ARG A 65 7.84 -21.73 20.77
C ARG A 65 7.67 -21.83 19.25
N VAL A 66 7.62 -20.68 18.56
CA VAL A 66 7.47 -20.65 17.09
C VAL A 66 8.81 -21.01 16.44
N LEU A 67 9.91 -20.58 17.04
CA LEU A 67 11.26 -20.75 16.52
C LEU A 67 11.90 -22.11 16.91
N GLU A 68 11.37 -22.82 17.88
CA GLU A 68 11.87 -24.14 18.34
C GLU A 68 12.07 -25.16 17.19
N ASN A 69 11.27 -25.07 16.13
CA ASN A 69 11.34 -25.96 14.97
C ASN A 69 11.99 -25.33 13.73
N VAL A 70 12.50 -24.10 13.85
CA VAL A 70 13.17 -23.39 12.76
C VAL A 70 14.67 -23.57 12.93
N SER A 71 15.26 -24.46 12.13
CA SER A 71 16.72 -24.61 12.09
C SER A 71 17.37 -23.40 11.42
N GLY A 72 18.44 -22.89 12.03
CA GLY A 72 19.25 -21.83 11.42
C GLY A 72 19.90 -22.34 10.14
N CYS A 73 19.60 -21.70 9.01
CA CYS A 73 20.15 -22.03 7.69
C CYS A 73 21.07 -20.94 7.12
N ILE A 74 21.22 -19.81 7.84
CA ILE A 74 22.00 -18.66 7.40
C ILE A 74 23.42 -18.77 7.94
N THR A 75 24.39 -18.81 7.04
CA THR A 75 25.82 -18.78 7.36
C THR A 75 26.25 -17.40 7.85
N PRO A 76 27.38 -17.28 8.58
CA PRO A 76 27.90 -15.98 9.01
C PRO A 76 28.07 -14.98 7.85
N THR A 77 28.55 -15.45 6.70
CA THR A 77 28.74 -14.62 5.50
C THR A 77 27.41 -14.14 4.92
N GLU A 78 26.39 -14.98 4.86
CA GLU A 78 25.05 -14.56 4.42
C GLU A 78 24.45 -13.55 5.40
N ASN A 79 24.67 -13.74 6.70
CA ASN A 79 24.19 -12.81 7.72
C ASN A 79 24.85 -11.43 7.57
N GLU A 80 26.16 -11.37 7.31
CA GLU A 80 26.85 -10.11 6.98
C GLU A 80 26.24 -9.43 5.73
N ILE A 81 25.89 -10.20 4.70
CA ILE A 81 25.24 -9.67 3.49
C ILE A 81 23.83 -9.17 3.77
N LEU A 82 23.05 -9.86 4.59
CA LEU A 82 21.65 -9.51 4.90
C LEU A 82 21.52 -8.33 5.87
N THR A 83 22.53 -8.10 6.69
CA THR A 83 22.53 -7.03 7.71
C THR A 83 23.26 -5.76 7.27
N ARG A 84 23.94 -5.76 6.12
CA ARG A 84 24.59 -4.57 5.58
C ARG A 84 23.55 -3.55 5.08
N GLY A 85 24.00 -2.31 4.92
CA GLY A 85 23.19 -1.27 4.27
C GLY A 85 22.85 -1.60 2.83
N ALA A 86 21.64 -1.23 2.40
CA ALA A 86 21.21 -1.36 1.01
C ALA A 86 22.09 -0.50 0.08
N THR A 87 22.41 -1.06 -1.06
CA THR A 87 23.14 -0.39 -2.15
C THR A 87 22.19 0.42 -3.03
N GLU A 88 22.70 1.43 -3.74
CA GLU A 88 21.91 2.18 -4.73
C GLU A 88 21.26 1.23 -5.76
N MET A 89 21.98 0.18 -6.17
CA MET A 89 21.50 -0.80 -7.13
C MET A 89 20.29 -1.58 -6.61
N GLU A 90 20.36 -2.11 -5.38
CA GLU A 90 19.25 -2.85 -4.76
C GLU A 90 18.01 -1.97 -4.63
N VAL A 91 18.18 -0.71 -4.17
CA VAL A 91 17.07 0.24 -4.02
C VAL A 91 16.46 0.58 -5.38
N ARG A 92 17.30 0.82 -6.39
CA ARG A 92 16.84 1.11 -7.75
C ARG A 92 16.07 -0.07 -8.32
N GLU A 93 16.60 -1.28 -8.24
CA GLU A 93 15.92 -2.48 -8.77
C GLU A 93 14.56 -2.68 -8.10
N ALA A 94 14.49 -2.54 -6.78
CA ALA A 94 13.24 -2.60 -6.03
C ALA A 94 12.22 -1.57 -6.53
N LEU A 95 12.64 -0.32 -6.73
CA LEU A 95 11.77 0.74 -7.25
C LEU A 95 11.30 0.47 -8.68
N PHE A 96 12.16 -0.08 -9.54
CA PHE A 96 11.84 -0.35 -10.94
C PHE A 96 11.03 -1.64 -11.16
N MET A 97 10.97 -2.52 -10.17
CA MET A 97 10.01 -3.64 -10.15
C MET A 97 8.57 -3.18 -9.90
N MET A 98 8.36 -1.99 -9.34
CA MET A 98 7.01 -1.45 -9.12
C MET A 98 6.36 -1.04 -10.43
N HIS A 99 5.11 -1.44 -10.65
CA HIS A 99 4.37 -1.00 -11.83
C HIS A 99 4.14 0.53 -11.77
N PRO A 100 4.48 1.29 -12.83
CA PRO A 100 4.58 2.76 -12.73
C PRO A 100 3.27 3.48 -12.38
N GLU A 101 2.14 2.91 -12.78
CA GLU A 101 0.79 3.48 -12.61
C GLU A 101 0.02 2.88 -11.43
N LYS A 102 0.72 2.28 -10.44
CA LYS A 102 0.07 1.89 -9.19
C LYS A 102 -0.51 3.10 -8.48
N ALA A 103 -1.56 2.87 -7.69
CA ALA A 103 -2.23 3.92 -6.94
C ALA A 103 -1.22 4.72 -6.10
N PRO A 104 -1.26 6.05 -6.16
CA PRO A 104 -0.34 6.89 -5.40
C PRO A 104 -0.69 6.89 -3.91
N GLY A 105 0.27 7.31 -3.10
CA GLY A 105 0.01 7.67 -1.71
C GLY A 105 -0.83 8.94 -1.59
N PRO A 106 -1.06 9.44 -0.36
CA PRO A 106 -1.73 10.71 -0.12
C PRO A 106 -1.05 11.92 -0.77
N ASP A 107 0.22 11.81 -1.14
CA ASP A 107 1.01 12.84 -1.86
C ASP A 107 0.68 12.93 -3.35
N GLY A 108 -0.07 11.97 -3.91
CA GLY A 108 -0.41 11.92 -5.32
C GLY A 108 0.73 11.47 -6.24
N MET A 109 1.89 11.07 -5.71
CA MET A 109 3.04 10.64 -6.51
C MET A 109 2.99 9.13 -6.73
N THR A 110 3.06 8.70 -7.99
CA THR A 110 3.16 7.27 -8.33
C THR A 110 4.62 6.83 -8.41
N ALA A 111 4.85 5.52 -8.47
CA ALA A 111 6.19 4.96 -8.72
C ALA A 111 6.86 5.55 -9.97
N LEU A 112 6.09 5.92 -11.00
CA LEU A 112 6.59 6.55 -12.23
C LEU A 112 7.35 7.86 -11.95
N PHE A 113 6.92 8.67 -10.98
CA PHE A 113 7.63 9.90 -10.61
C PHE A 113 9.04 9.59 -10.15
N PHE A 114 9.19 8.66 -9.20
CA PHE A 114 10.47 8.27 -8.64
C PHE A 114 11.36 7.58 -9.68
N GLN A 115 10.79 6.74 -10.55
CA GLN A 115 11.52 6.09 -11.64
C GLN A 115 12.09 7.10 -12.64
N ARG A 116 11.31 8.11 -13.05
CA ARG A 116 11.76 9.16 -13.98
C ARG A 116 12.75 10.12 -13.34
N SER A 117 12.52 10.48 -12.09
CA SER A 117 13.32 11.43 -11.34
C SER A 117 14.47 10.78 -10.57
N TRP A 118 14.77 9.49 -10.79
CA TRP A 118 15.76 8.73 -10.01
C TRP A 118 17.10 9.46 -9.88
N HIS A 119 17.60 10.01 -10.98
CA HIS A 119 18.85 10.79 -11.03
C HIS A 119 18.88 12.02 -10.10
N ILE A 120 17.71 12.49 -9.64
CA ILE A 120 17.53 13.61 -8.72
C ILE A 120 17.36 13.10 -7.29
N VAL A 121 16.47 12.11 -7.08
CA VAL A 121 16.01 11.71 -5.74
C VAL A 121 16.78 10.54 -5.12
N LYS A 122 17.68 9.89 -5.87
CA LYS A 122 18.35 8.65 -5.45
C LYS A 122 19.08 8.75 -4.12
N GLU A 123 19.76 9.88 -3.85
CA GLU A 123 20.55 10.05 -2.63
C GLU A 123 19.64 10.13 -1.40
N ASP A 124 18.53 10.87 -1.50
CA ASP A 124 17.55 11.01 -0.42
C ASP A 124 16.86 9.68 -0.12
N ILE A 125 16.45 8.94 -1.16
CA ILE A 125 15.81 7.63 -1.00
C ILE A 125 16.79 6.61 -0.40
N LEU A 126 18.03 6.58 -0.88
CA LEU A 126 19.05 5.68 -0.37
C LEU A 126 19.37 5.95 1.10
N ALA A 127 19.51 7.24 1.46
CA ALA A 127 19.73 7.65 2.84
C ALA A 127 18.55 7.26 3.75
N MET A 128 17.32 7.47 3.29
CA MET A 128 16.10 7.10 4.00
C MET A 128 16.01 5.59 4.23
N VAL A 129 16.24 4.76 3.20
CA VAL A 129 16.21 3.29 3.31
C VAL A 129 17.28 2.80 4.30
N ASN A 130 18.51 3.30 4.20
CA ASN A 130 19.59 2.90 5.10
C ASN A 130 19.38 3.40 6.54
N ASN A 131 18.77 4.57 6.72
CA ASN A 131 18.38 5.03 8.05
C ASN A 131 17.36 4.09 8.69
N PHE A 132 16.34 3.65 7.94
CA PHE A 132 15.38 2.65 8.41
C PHE A 132 16.05 1.32 8.74
N LEU A 133 16.91 0.78 7.86
CA LEU A 133 17.58 -0.51 8.08
C LEU A 133 18.52 -0.50 9.29
N SER A 134 19.11 0.65 9.61
CA SER A 134 20.02 0.78 10.76
C SER A 134 19.33 1.09 12.08
N THR A 135 18.23 1.86 12.06
CA THR A 135 17.56 2.33 13.29
C THR A 135 16.26 1.58 13.60
N GLY A 136 15.67 0.92 12.61
CA GLY A 136 14.32 0.37 12.68
C GLY A 136 13.21 1.44 12.70
N VAL A 137 13.55 2.72 12.55
CA VAL A 137 12.60 3.84 12.61
C VAL A 137 12.24 4.26 11.20
N LEU A 138 10.94 4.26 10.89
CA LEU A 138 10.39 4.74 9.63
C LEU A 138 9.65 6.07 9.88
N ASP A 139 9.73 7.00 8.92
CA ASP A 139 8.95 8.23 8.98
C ASP A 139 7.45 7.90 8.91
N ASP A 140 6.68 8.32 9.92
CA ASP A 140 5.23 8.06 10.02
C ASP A 140 4.44 8.51 8.78
N ARG A 141 4.93 9.53 8.06
CA ARG A 141 4.31 10.02 6.84
C ARG A 141 4.30 8.98 5.72
N LEU A 142 5.29 8.08 5.71
CA LEU A 142 5.37 6.98 4.73
C LEU A 142 4.34 5.88 4.99
N ASN A 143 3.79 5.81 6.21
CA ASN A 143 2.73 4.88 6.60
C ASN A 143 1.32 5.47 6.43
N MET A 144 1.19 6.72 5.97
CA MET A 144 -0.11 7.29 5.66
C MET A 144 -0.69 6.65 4.39
N THR A 145 -1.92 6.13 4.48
CA THR A 145 -2.57 5.41 3.37
C THR A 145 -4.01 5.86 3.17
N ASN A 146 -4.49 5.74 1.93
CA ASN A 146 -5.89 5.98 1.58
C ASN A 146 -6.61 4.63 1.45
N ILE A 147 -7.71 4.46 2.18
CA ILE A 147 -8.53 3.26 2.10
C ILE A 147 -9.56 3.44 0.99
N CYS A 148 -9.52 2.57 -0.02
CA CYS A 148 -10.52 2.48 -1.07
C CYS A 148 -11.21 1.11 -0.99
N LEU A 149 -12.51 1.12 -0.72
CA LEU A 149 -13.32 -0.10 -0.66
C LEU A 149 -13.88 -0.41 -2.06
N ILE A 150 -13.56 -1.59 -2.57
CA ILE A 150 -14.01 -2.06 -3.88
C ILE A 150 -14.98 -3.21 -3.66
N PRO A 151 -16.26 -3.10 -4.06
CA PRO A 151 -17.19 -4.21 -4.01
C PRO A 151 -16.66 -5.40 -4.81
N LYS A 152 -16.75 -6.59 -4.25
CA LYS A 152 -16.44 -7.81 -4.99
C LYS A 152 -17.52 -8.02 -6.05
N THR A 153 -17.11 -8.44 -7.24
CA THR A 153 -18.04 -8.99 -8.23
C THR A 153 -18.37 -10.42 -7.82
N ASP A 154 -19.66 -10.75 -7.74
CA ASP A 154 -20.11 -12.14 -7.66
C ASP A 154 -19.87 -12.88 -8.99
#